data_AF-A0AAV8CUB4-F1
#
_entry.id   AF-A0AAV8CUB4-F1
#
_cell.length_a   1.000
_cell.length_b   1.000
_cell.length_c   1.000
_cell.angle_alpha   90.00
_cell.angle_beta   90.00
_cell.angle_gamma   90.00
#
_symmetry.space_group_name_H-M   'P 1'
#
loop_
_entity.id
_entity.type
_entity.pdbx_description
1 polymer ?
#
loop_
_entity_poly.entity_id
_entity_poly.type
_entity_poly.pdbx_seq_one_letter_code
_entity_poly.pdbx_strand_id
1 'polypeptide(L)'
;MKKFRKKSENFSHGTVTLSNKSVSETMKRNRKSISERIFQTESVESFFRISFNVNKEERLLGAYKCSLFTTAGPIKGRVFITSERITFHSKKLLKLSTVNGEVAKFPYKVSVPLGKIKKTAISANLNKPDEKFVQIVTVDDFEFWFMKFGNCQRPLVSLHLAISEQR
;
A
#
# COMPACT_ATOMS: atom_id res chain seq x y z
N MET A 1 3.85 -61.56 -19.92
CA MET A 1 3.89 -61.97 -18.50
C MET A 1 5.33 -62.32 -18.11
N LYS A 2 6.04 -61.47 -17.36
CA LYS A 2 7.19 -61.90 -16.58
C LYS A 2 7.12 -61.25 -15.21
N LYS A 3 6.98 -62.13 -14.23
CA LYS A 3 6.74 -61.91 -12.80
C LYS A 3 8.08 -62.03 -12.07
N PHE A 4 8.26 -61.19 -11.05
CA PHE A 4 9.06 -61.37 -9.81
C PHE A 4 10.54 -61.80 -9.92
N ARG A 5 11.42 -61.16 -9.14
CA ARG A 5 11.71 -61.53 -7.73
C ARG A 5 12.97 -60.82 -7.16
N LYS A 6 12.76 -60.14 -6.03
CA LYS A 6 13.59 -59.90 -4.82
C LYS A 6 15.13 -60.15 -4.83
N LYS A 7 15.85 -59.10 -4.43
CA LYS A 7 16.62 -58.90 -3.16
C LYS A 7 17.69 -59.92 -2.73
N SER A 8 18.93 -59.43 -2.54
CA SER A 8 19.88 -59.71 -1.44
C SER A 8 21.12 -58.81 -1.66
N GLU A 9 21.42 -57.83 -0.79
CA GLU A 9 22.15 -57.91 0.49
C GLU A 9 23.68 -57.97 0.37
N ASN A 10 24.29 -57.00 1.08
CA ASN A 10 25.62 -56.95 1.69
C ASN A 10 26.80 -56.62 0.78
N PHE A 11 27.54 -55.54 1.11
CA PHE A 11 28.98 -55.61 1.39
C PHE A 11 29.47 -54.29 2.00
N SER A 12 30.13 -54.45 3.15
CA SER A 12 30.94 -53.49 3.89
C SER A 12 32.18 -53.05 3.08
N HIS A 13 32.54 -51.77 3.14
CA HIS A 13 33.86 -51.29 3.58
C HIS A 13 33.98 -49.78 3.34
N GLY A 14 34.54 -49.08 4.33
CA GLY A 14 34.64 -47.64 4.35
C GLY A 14 35.62 -47.07 3.31
N THR A 15 35.35 -45.83 2.93
CA THR A 15 36.39 -44.89 2.52
C THR A 15 36.04 -43.54 3.15
N VAL A 16 36.83 -43.14 4.14
CA VAL A 16 36.81 -41.79 4.69
C VAL A 16 37.38 -40.87 3.63
N THR A 17 36.52 -40.13 2.95
CA THR A 17 36.92 -38.94 2.20
C THR A 17 36.59 -37.74 3.06
N LEU A 18 37.65 -37.04 3.49
CA LEU A 18 37.58 -35.70 4.08
C LEU A 18 37.09 -34.75 2.98
N SER A 19 35.78 -34.69 2.75
CA SER A 19 35.18 -33.58 2.00
C SER A 19 34.79 -32.51 3.00
N ASN A 20 35.50 -31.37 2.93
CA ASN A 20 35.22 -30.13 3.64
C ASN A 20 33.71 -29.95 3.88
N LYS A 21 33.29 -30.10 5.14
CA LYS A 21 31.95 -29.72 5.57
C LYS A 21 31.91 -28.20 5.59
N SER A 22 31.74 -27.60 4.41
CA SER A 22 31.48 -26.17 4.30
C SER A 22 30.23 -25.87 5.12
N VAL A 23 30.36 -24.89 6.00
CA VAL A 23 29.34 -24.34 6.87
C VAL A 23 28.20 -23.75 6.04
N SER A 24 27.34 -24.61 5.49
CA SER A 24 26.18 -24.21 4.68
C SER A 24 24.88 -24.89 5.09
N GLU A 25 24.90 -25.69 6.16
CA GLU A 25 23.76 -26.48 6.61
C GLU A 25 23.12 -25.98 7.92
N THR A 26 23.28 -24.68 8.22
CA THR A 26 22.53 -24.01 9.32
C THR A 26 21.68 -22.83 8.85
N MET A 27 21.70 -22.48 7.54
CA MET A 27 20.90 -21.37 7.00
C MET A 27 19.62 -21.80 6.25
N LYS A 28 19.24 -23.08 6.31
CA LYS A 28 18.01 -23.60 5.67
C LYS A 28 16.80 -23.76 6.62
N ARG A 29 16.88 -23.31 7.87
CA ARG A 29 15.74 -23.40 8.82
C ARG A 29 14.98 -22.11 9.09
N ASN A 30 15.36 -20.97 8.50
CA ASN A 30 14.64 -19.70 8.72
C ASN A 30 14.52 -18.81 7.48
N ARG A 31 14.38 -19.38 6.27
CA ARG A 31 13.80 -18.64 5.13
C ARG A 31 12.27 -18.74 5.13
N LYS A 32 11.64 -18.38 6.25
CA LYS A 32 10.28 -17.84 6.17
C LYS A 32 10.47 -16.39 5.81
N SER A 33 10.07 -16.02 4.61
CA SER A 33 10.20 -14.65 4.15
C SER A 33 9.60 -13.72 5.21
N ILE A 34 10.30 -12.64 5.57
CA ILE A 34 9.77 -11.64 6.52
C ILE A 34 8.39 -11.12 6.04
N SER A 35 8.14 -11.18 4.72
CA SER A 35 6.86 -10.90 4.09
C SER A 35 5.73 -11.85 4.46
N GLU A 36 5.95 -13.07 4.97
CA GLU A 36 4.87 -14.02 5.29
C GLU A 36 4.43 -13.99 6.75
N ARG A 37 5.22 -13.42 7.68
CA ARG A 37 4.86 -13.38 9.11
C ARG A 37 3.98 -12.20 9.53
N ILE A 38 3.71 -11.25 8.66
CA ILE A 38 3.06 -9.96 9.02
C ILE A 38 1.62 -9.83 8.48
N PHE A 39 1.12 -10.78 7.67
CA PHE A 39 -0.15 -10.61 6.93
C PHE A 39 -1.45 -11.06 7.63
N GLN A 40 -1.48 -11.16 8.94
CA GLN A 40 -2.73 -11.45 9.65
C GLN A 40 -3.07 -10.27 10.55
N THR A 41 -3.98 -9.43 10.04
CA THR A 41 -4.51 -8.17 10.61
C THR A 41 -3.54 -6.97 10.57
N GLU A 42 -3.14 -6.53 9.37
CA GLU A 42 -2.52 -5.21 9.21
C GLU A 42 -3.49 -4.11 9.68
N SER A 43 -3.13 -3.43 10.77
CA SER A 43 -3.76 -2.17 11.16
C SER A 43 -3.77 -1.22 9.97
N VAL A 44 -4.77 -0.33 9.90
CA VAL A 44 -4.83 0.73 8.87
C VAL A 44 -3.54 1.56 8.85
N GLU A 45 -2.91 1.72 10.00
CA GLU A 45 -1.61 2.37 10.13
C GLU A 45 -0.47 1.55 9.54
N SER A 46 -0.40 0.24 9.80
CA SER A 46 0.63 -0.63 9.20
C SER A 46 0.56 -0.61 7.68
N PHE A 47 -0.65 -0.72 7.12
CA PHE A 47 -0.87 -0.61 5.68
C PHE A 47 -0.38 0.73 5.13
N PHE A 48 -0.71 1.84 5.81
CA PHE A 48 -0.27 3.18 5.43
C PHE A 48 1.27 3.29 5.42
N ARG A 49 1.93 2.87 6.51
CA ARG A 49 3.39 2.94 6.66
C ARG A 49 4.11 2.15 5.57
N ILE A 50 3.64 0.93 5.27
CA ILE A 50 4.19 0.10 4.19
C ILE A 50 3.93 0.75 2.82
N SER A 51 2.72 1.26 2.60
CA SER A 51 2.32 1.79 1.28
C SER A 51 3.03 3.07 0.89
N PHE A 52 3.39 3.93 1.85
CA PHE A 52 3.99 5.24 1.59
C PHE A 52 5.43 5.37 2.09
N ASN A 53 6.02 4.27 2.59
CA ASN A 53 7.39 4.21 3.08
C ASN A 53 7.69 5.32 4.11
N VAL A 54 6.83 5.37 5.14
CA VAL A 54 6.68 6.49 6.07
C VAL A 54 7.67 6.40 7.23
N ASN A 55 8.29 7.52 7.60
CA ASN A 55 9.20 7.61 8.74
C ASN A 55 8.46 7.46 10.08
N LYS A 56 9.18 7.24 11.17
CA LYS A 56 8.57 7.01 12.49
C LYS A 56 7.93 8.28 13.07
N GLU A 57 8.40 9.46 12.67
CA GLU A 57 7.92 10.75 13.17
C GLU A 57 6.55 11.14 12.59
N GLU A 58 6.24 10.70 11.37
CA GLU A 58 4.95 10.99 10.72
C GLU A 58 3.83 10.17 11.37
N ARG A 59 2.85 10.88 11.95
CA ARG A 59 1.72 10.30 12.69
C ARG A 59 0.48 10.23 11.82
N LEU A 60 -0.21 9.09 11.81
CA LEU A 60 -1.50 8.95 11.14
C LEU A 60 -2.61 9.58 11.99
N LEU A 61 -3.25 10.63 11.48
CA LEU A 61 -4.32 11.35 12.17
C LEU A 61 -5.71 10.80 11.81
N GLY A 62 -5.85 10.24 10.61
CA GLY A 62 -7.11 9.66 10.17
C GLY A 62 -7.03 8.94 8.85
N ALA A 63 -7.96 8.01 8.64
CA ALA A 63 -8.05 7.22 7.42
C ALA A 63 -9.50 7.03 7.00
N TYR A 64 -9.84 7.45 5.77
CA TYR A 64 -11.23 7.55 5.33
C TYR A 64 -11.41 6.93 3.95
N LYS A 65 -12.42 6.06 3.82
CA LYS A 65 -12.83 5.52 2.52
C LYS A 65 -13.41 6.65 1.67
N CYS A 66 -12.97 6.76 0.42
CA CYS A 66 -13.44 7.78 -0.52
C CYS A 66 -13.24 7.32 -1.97
N SER A 67 -13.60 8.18 -2.91
CA SER A 67 -13.16 8.07 -4.30
C SER A 67 -12.47 9.36 -4.73
N LEU A 68 -11.36 9.26 -5.44
CA LEU A 68 -10.72 10.38 -6.11
C LEU A 68 -11.39 10.59 -7.47
N PHE A 69 -11.91 11.78 -7.74
CA PHE A 69 -12.48 12.11 -9.03
C PHE A 69 -11.36 12.44 -10.03
N THR A 70 -11.37 11.78 -11.18
CA THR A 70 -10.41 12.00 -12.27
C THR A 70 -11.17 12.21 -13.58
N THR A 71 -10.49 12.63 -14.63
CA THR A 71 -11.08 12.78 -15.97
C THR A 71 -11.62 11.46 -16.53
N ALA A 72 -11.01 10.33 -16.19
CA ALA A 72 -11.49 8.99 -16.52
C ALA A 72 -12.60 8.49 -15.56
N GLY A 73 -13.04 9.31 -14.61
CA GLY A 73 -14.06 9.02 -13.62
C GLY A 73 -13.53 8.75 -12.20
N PRO A 74 -14.41 8.41 -11.24
CA PRO A 74 -14.03 8.23 -9.84
C PRO A 74 -13.23 6.94 -9.60
N ILE A 75 -12.06 7.06 -9.00
CA ILE A 75 -11.21 5.94 -8.56
C ILE A 75 -11.48 5.67 -7.08
N LYS A 76 -12.04 4.50 -6.75
CA LYS A 76 -12.29 4.08 -5.36
C LYS A 76 -10.97 3.85 -4.62
N GLY A 77 -10.88 4.36 -3.39
CA GLY A 77 -9.68 4.20 -2.57
C GLY A 77 -9.88 4.63 -1.11
N ARG A 78 -8.77 5.00 -0.49
CA ARG A 78 -8.72 5.51 0.88
C ARG A 78 -7.79 6.72 0.91
N VAL A 79 -8.20 7.74 1.64
CA VAL A 79 -7.34 8.87 1.97
C VAL A 79 -6.80 8.70 3.39
N PHE A 80 -5.54 9.03 3.59
CA PHE A 80 -4.87 9.08 4.88
C PHE A 80 -4.42 10.51 5.12
N ILE A 81 -4.74 11.04 6.29
CA ILE A 81 -4.31 12.36 6.74
C ILE A 81 -3.28 12.13 7.83
N THR A 82 -2.10 12.72 7.68
CA THR A 82 -1.01 12.64 8.66
C THR A 82 -0.64 14.02 9.16
N SER A 83 0.30 14.06 10.12
CA SER A 83 0.93 15.29 10.57
C SER A 83 1.73 16.01 9.47
N GLU A 84 2.03 15.36 8.34
CA GLU A 84 2.89 15.93 7.30
C GLU A 84 2.20 16.13 5.95
N ARG A 85 1.21 15.29 5.62
CA ARG A 85 0.59 15.24 4.28
C ARG A 85 -0.79 14.60 4.29
N ILE A 86 -1.51 14.85 3.21
CA ILE A 86 -2.65 14.03 2.83
C ILE A 86 -2.24 13.10 1.69
N THR A 87 -2.59 11.82 1.79
CA THR A 87 -2.26 10.81 0.77
C THR A 87 -3.48 10.01 0.36
N PHE A 88 -3.57 9.64 -0.91
CA PHE A 88 -4.61 8.77 -1.43
C PHE A 88 -4.00 7.48 -2.00
N HIS A 89 -4.66 6.36 -1.72
CA HIS A 89 -4.31 5.06 -2.26
C HIS A 89 -5.53 4.41 -2.91
N SER A 90 -5.44 4.07 -4.20
CA SER A 90 -6.52 3.36 -4.89
C SER A 90 -6.68 1.93 -4.37
N LYS A 91 -7.91 1.42 -4.38
CA LYS A 91 -8.18 -0.01 -4.13
C LYS A 91 -7.83 -0.85 -5.35
N LYS A 92 -8.04 -0.31 -6.55
CA LYS A 92 -7.75 -0.97 -7.83
C LYS A 92 -6.32 -0.67 -8.27
N LEU A 93 -5.62 -1.69 -8.75
CA LEU A 93 -4.33 -1.54 -9.43
C LEU A 93 -4.56 -1.14 -10.90
N LEU A 94 -3.83 -0.14 -11.35
CA LEU A 94 -3.68 0.19 -12.76
C LEU A 94 -2.73 -0.81 -13.41
N LYS A 95 -3.01 -1.14 -14.67
CA LYS A 95 -2.15 -2.00 -15.49
C LYS A 95 -1.42 -1.12 -16.49
N LEU A 96 -0.10 -1.19 -16.55
CA LEU A 96 0.67 -0.69 -17.68
C LEU A 96 1.33 -1.86 -18.39
N SER A 97 1.13 -1.92 -19.70
CA SER A 97 1.88 -2.82 -20.58
C SER A 97 3.10 -2.08 -21.11
N THR A 98 4.27 -2.69 -21.00
CA THR A 98 5.48 -2.23 -21.67
C THR A 98 5.47 -2.64 -23.14
N VAL A 99 6.33 -2.02 -23.95
CA VAL A 99 6.48 -2.35 -25.39
C VAL A 99 6.86 -3.82 -25.58
N ASN A 100 7.52 -4.44 -24.61
CA ASN A 100 7.93 -5.84 -24.62
C ASN A 100 6.82 -6.81 -24.17
N GLY A 101 5.60 -6.31 -23.90
CA GLY A 101 4.45 -7.13 -23.49
C GLY A 101 4.38 -7.44 -21.99
N GLU A 102 5.32 -6.95 -21.18
CA GLU A 102 5.27 -7.12 -19.72
C GLU A 102 4.18 -6.22 -19.12
N VAL A 103 3.35 -6.78 -18.24
CA VAL A 103 2.26 -6.03 -17.58
C VAL A 103 2.62 -5.74 -16.14
N ALA A 104 3.00 -4.49 -15.86
CA ALA A 104 3.17 -3.99 -14.51
C ALA A 104 1.82 -3.59 -13.90
N LYS A 105 1.61 -3.89 -12.61
CA LYS A 105 0.42 -3.49 -11.86
C LYS A 105 0.82 -2.65 -10.66
N PHE A 106 0.25 -1.45 -10.55
CA PHE A 106 0.52 -0.56 -9.43
C PHE A 106 -0.72 0.22 -9.02
N PRO A 107 -0.88 0.55 -7.74
CA PRO A 107 -1.97 1.40 -7.29
C PRO A 107 -1.76 2.84 -7.79
N TYR A 108 -2.86 3.55 -8.04
CA TYR A 108 -2.83 4.99 -8.20
C TYR A 108 -2.64 5.63 -6.83
N LYS A 109 -1.58 6.43 -6.68
CA LYS A 109 -1.21 7.10 -5.44
C LYS A 109 -1.14 8.61 -5.65
N VAL A 110 -1.61 9.36 -4.66
CA VAL A 110 -1.43 10.81 -4.58
C VAL A 110 -0.85 11.12 -3.21
N SER A 111 0.05 12.09 -3.12
CA SER A 111 0.65 12.56 -1.88
C SER A 111 0.84 14.07 -1.96
N VAL A 112 0.16 14.80 -1.08
CA VAL A 112 0.19 16.27 -1.04
C VAL A 112 0.67 16.71 0.34
N PRO A 113 1.88 17.29 0.46
CA PRO A 113 2.36 17.88 1.71
C PRO A 113 1.41 18.97 2.21
N LEU A 114 1.17 19.02 3.53
CA LEU A 114 0.25 20.02 4.09
C LEU A 114 0.72 21.46 3.82
N GLY A 115 2.03 21.72 3.88
CA GLY A 115 2.61 23.02 3.50
C GLY A 115 2.46 23.40 2.02
N LYS A 116 1.97 22.50 1.17
CA LYS A 116 1.62 22.78 -0.23
C LYS A 116 0.13 22.97 -0.44
N ILE A 117 -0.70 22.83 0.59
CA ILE A 117 -2.15 23.04 0.50
C ILE A 117 -2.44 24.53 0.64
N LYS A 118 -3.04 25.11 -0.40
CA LYS A 118 -3.50 26.51 -0.45
C LYS A 118 -4.88 26.67 0.17
N LYS A 119 -5.80 25.76 -0.16
CA LYS A 119 -7.20 25.82 0.29
C LYS A 119 -7.83 24.43 0.36
N THR A 120 -8.73 24.26 1.31
CA THR A 120 -9.61 23.10 1.47
C THR A 120 -11.06 23.56 1.54
N ALA A 121 -11.97 22.91 0.81
CA ALA A 121 -13.38 23.30 0.79
C ALA A 121 -14.32 22.10 0.62
N ILE A 122 -15.54 22.21 1.15
CA ILE A 122 -16.66 21.36 0.73
C ILE A 122 -17.31 22.02 -0.47
N SER A 123 -17.45 21.27 -1.56
CA SER A 123 -18.27 21.66 -2.69
C SER A 123 -19.41 20.66 -2.86
N ALA A 124 -20.55 21.11 -3.35
CA ALA A 124 -21.66 20.24 -3.73
C ALA A 124 -21.82 20.31 -5.25
N ASN A 125 -22.14 19.18 -5.88
CA ASN A 125 -22.46 19.19 -7.30
C ASN A 125 -23.81 19.88 -7.51
N LEU A 126 -23.85 20.87 -8.40
CA LEU A 126 -25.07 21.64 -8.71
C LEU A 126 -26.22 20.75 -9.19
N ASN A 127 -25.90 19.70 -9.94
CA ASN A 127 -26.89 18.77 -10.49
C ASN A 127 -27.27 17.65 -9.50
N LYS A 128 -26.42 17.42 -8.49
CA LYS A 128 -26.59 16.38 -7.47
C LYS A 128 -26.13 16.89 -6.11
N PRO A 129 -26.97 17.65 -5.39
CA PRO A 129 -26.60 18.30 -4.14
C PRO A 129 -26.15 17.30 -3.04
N ASP A 130 -26.63 16.06 -3.12
CA ASP A 130 -26.22 14.97 -2.22
C ASP A 130 -24.78 14.50 -2.46
N GLU A 131 -24.22 14.74 -3.65
CA GLU A 131 -22.83 14.46 -3.96
C GLU A 131 -21.94 15.60 -3.43
N LYS A 132 -21.44 15.41 -2.21
CA LYS A 132 -20.47 16.29 -1.58
C LYS A 132 -19.05 15.90 -1.96
N PHE A 133 -18.26 16.91 -2.30
CA PHE A 133 -16.86 16.84 -2.64
C PHE A 133 -16.04 17.56 -1.59
N VAL A 134 -14.88 16.99 -1.25
CA VAL A 134 -13.81 17.67 -0.55
C VAL A 134 -12.79 18.07 -1.61
N GLN A 135 -12.67 19.37 -1.85
CA GLN A 135 -11.69 19.96 -2.75
C GLN A 135 -10.44 20.33 -1.96
N ILE A 136 -9.29 19.98 -2.52
CA ILE A 136 -7.97 20.41 -2.04
C ILE A 136 -7.29 21.12 -3.21
N VAL A 137 -6.94 22.38 -3.00
CA VAL A 137 -6.20 23.21 -3.96
C VAL A 137 -4.79 23.38 -3.43
N THR A 138 -3.79 23.09 -4.24
CA THR A 138 -2.38 23.29 -3.89
C THR A 138 -1.89 24.69 -4.26
N VAL A 139 -0.71 25.07 -3.77
CA VAL A 139 -0.11 26.39 -4.03
C VAL A 139 0.23 26.65 -5.50
N ASP A 140 0.41 25.58 -6.28
CA ASP A 140 0.61 25.54 -7.73
C ASP A 140 -0.72 25.31 -8.50
N ASP A 141 -1.86 25.53 -7.84
CA ASP A 141 -3.21 25.52 -8.40
C ASP A 141 -3.66 24.16 -8.99
N PHE A 142 -3.03 23.05 -8.59
CA PHE A 142 -3.62 21.72 -8.81
C PHE A 142 -4.79 21.48 -7.87
N GLU A 143 -5.82 20.83 -8.40
CA GLU A 143 -7.03 20.50 -7.65
C GLU A 143 -7.22 18.99 -7.51
N PHE A 144 -7.45 18.56 -6.28
CA PHE A 144 -7.81 17.19 -5.96
C PHE A 144 -9.24 17.15 -5.41
N TRP A 145 -10.08 16.37 -6.07
CA TRP A 145 -11.50 16.27 -5.78
C TRP A 145 -11.83 14.89 -5.18
N PHE A 146 -12.10 14.84 -3.88
CA PHE A 146 -12.46 13.60 -3.20
C PHE A 146 -13.96 13.56 -2.93
N MET A 147 -14.60 12.43 -3.16
CA MET A 147 -16.05 12.26 -2.99
C MET A 147 -16.39 10.92 -2.32
N LYS A 148 -17.69 10.68 -2.11
CA LYS A 148 -18.22 9.41 -1.57
C LYS A 148 -17.61 9.02 -0.21
N PHE A 149 -17.34 10.03 0.62
CA PHE A 149 -17.05 9.81 2.04
C PHE A 149 -18.32 9.34 2.74
N GLY A 150 -18.19 8.42 3.70
CA GLY A 150 -19.31 8.09 4.60
C GLY A 150 -19.73 9.30 5.45
N ASN A 151 -18.77 10.14 5.83
CA ASN A 151 -18.99 11.45 6.43
C ASN A 151 -17.86 12.39 5.98
N CYS A 152 -18.18 13.42 5.20
CA CYS A 152 -17.19 14.36 4.65
C CYS A 152 -16.66 15.38 5.66
N GLN A 153 -17.34 15.59 6.80
CA GLN A 153 -16.88 16.53 7.83
C GLN A 153 -15.66 16.01 8.57
N ARG A 154 -15.63 14.70 8.89
CA ARG A 154 -14.51 14.08 9.61
C ARG A 154 -13.14 14.28 8.94
N PRO A 155 -12.94 13.92 7.64
CA PRO A 155 -11.64 14.13 7.00
C PRO A 155 -11.28 15.61 6.92
N LEU A 156 -12.24 16.51 6.73
CA LEU A 156 -11.95 17.94 6.67
C LEU A 156 -11.52 18.53 8.01
N VAL A 157 -12.21 18.19 9.10
CA VAL A 157 -11.80 18.59 10.45
C VAL A 157 -10.39 18.08 10.74
N SER A 158 -10.11 16.81 10.47
CA SER A 158 -8.76 16.24 10.65
C SER A 158 -7.71 16.93 9.79
N LEU A 159 -8.04 17.32 8.55
CA LEU A 159 -7.13 18.03 7.66
C LEU A 159 -6.85 19.46 8.15
N HIS A 160 -7.88 20.20 8.57
CA HIS A 160 -7.72 21.55 9.12
C HIS A 160 -6.87 21.54 10.39
N LEU A 161 -7.11 20.59 11.31
CA LEU A 161 -6.30 20.43 12.51
C LEU A 161 -4.84 20.15 12.15
N ALA A 162 -4.59 19.21 11.23
CA ALA A 162 -3.25 18.89 10.78
C ALA A 162 -2.51 20.09 10.18
N ILE A 163 -3.21 20.91 9.37
CA ILE A 163 -2.64 22.13 8.80
C ILE A 163 -2.36 23.18 9.88
N SER A 164 -3.23 23.30 10.88
CA SER A 164 -3.03 24.26 11.98
C SER A 164 -1.86 23.89 12.90
N GLU A 165 -1.59 22.59 13.10
CA GLU A 165 -0.45 22.11 13.90
C GLU A 165 0.92 22.35 13.23
N GLN A 166 0.96 22.69 11.94
CA GLN A 166 2.20 23.03 11.23
C GLN A 166 2.60 24.50 11.34
N ARG A 167 1.70 25.37 11.83
CA ARG A 167 1.93 26.81 11.96
C ARG A 167 2.39 27.18 13.36
#